data_AF-A0A6P0Z730-F1
#
_entry.id   AF-A0A6P0Z730-F1
#
_cell.length_a   1.000
_cell.length_b   1.000
_cell.length_c   1.000
_cell.angle_alpha   90.00
_cell.angle_beta   90.00
_cell.angle_gamma   90.00
#
_symmetry.space_group_name_H-M   'P 1'
#
loop_
_entity.id
_entity.type
_entity.pdbx_description
1 polymer ?
#
loop_
_entity_poly.entity_id
_entity_poly.type
_entity_poly.pdbx_seq_one_letter_code
_entity_poly.pdbx_strand_id
1 'polypeptide(L)'
;MTRLLIQTQSVPLMVNIPGIIPMNPAQFAEFCLANRDLRIERTASGEVVVMPPVFSDTGNRNLKISQQLANWADQDGTGETFDSSTGFTLPNSSIR
;
A
#
# COMPACT_ATOMS: atom_id res chain seq x y z
N MET A 1 -10.59 -18.85 16.01
CA MET A 1 -10.33 -17.81 15.00
C MET A 1 -11.66 -17.14 14.70
N THR A 2 -11.88 -15.91 15.17
CA THR A 2 -13.16 -15.21 14.98
C THR A 2 -13.29 -14.86 13.50
N ARG A 3 -14.33 -15.40 12.84
CA ARG A 3 -14.59 -15.17 11.41
C ARG A 3 -15.48 -13.93 11.30
N LEU A 4 -14.91 -12.78 10.95
CA LEU A 4 -15.68 -11.56 10.69
C LEU A 4 -16.31 -11.72 9.30
N LEU A 5 -17.62 -12.02 9.24
CA LEU A 5 -18.35 -12.37 8.00
C LEU A 5 -18.70 -11.15 7.13
N ILE A 6 -17.86 -10.12 7.05
CA ILE A 6 -18.11 -8.97 6.19
C ILE A 6 -17.38 -9.18 4.86
N GLN A 7 -18.08 -9.78 3.89
CA GLN A 7 -17.58 -9.83 2.51
C GLN A 7 -17.77 -8.44 1.87
N THR A 8 -16.73 -7.62 1.94
CA THR A 8 -16.67 -6.33 1.23
C THR A 8 -15.78 -6.50 0.01
N GLN A 9 -16.39 -6.43 -1.18
CA GLN A 9 -15.63 -6.37 -2.43
C GLN A 9 -15.11 -4.94 -2.58
N SER A 10 -13.81 -4.76 -2.46
CA SER A 10 -13.15 -3.46 -2.61
C SER A 10 -12.36 -3.45 -3.92
N VAL A 11 -12.78 -2.64 -4.89
CA VAL A 11 -12.10 -2.50 -6.19
C VAL A 11 -11.24 -1.24 -6.15
N PRO A 12 -9.95 -1.30 -6.50
CA PRO A 12 -9.12 -0.10 -6.62
C PRO A 12 -9.65 0.84 -7.70
N LEU A 13 -9.63 2.14 -7.41
CA LEU A 13 -9.93 3.16 -8.38
C LEU A 13 -8.66 3.52 -9.12
N MET A 14 -8.62 3.17 -10.41
CA MET A 14 -7.57 3.61 -11.31
C MET A 14 -7.89 5.04 -11.76
N VAL A 15 -7.00 5.98 -11.44
CA VAL A 15 -7.16 7.38 -11.83
C VAL A 15 -6.17 7.67 -12.96
N ASN A 16 -6.70 7.74 -14.19
CA ASN A 16 -5.95 8.26 -15.33
C ASN A 16 -6.18 9.76 -15.43
N ILE A 17 -5.12 10.57 -15.35
CA ILE A 17 -5.21 12.02 -15.50
C ILE A 17 -4.57 12.41 -16.85
N PRO A 18 -5.34 12.40 -17.94
CA PRO A 18 -4.80 12.67 -19.28
C PRO A 18 -4.23 14.09 -19.36
N GLY A 19 -3.03 14.22 -19.92
CA GLY A 19 -2.33 15.50 -20.09
C GLY A 19 -1.38 15.89 -18.95
N ILE A 20 -1.33 15.12 -17.86
CA ILE A 20 -0.31 15.28 -16.82
C ILE A 20 0.92 14.45 -17.19
N ILE A 21 2.09 15.10 -17.25
CA ILE A 21 3.39 14.42 -17.33
C ILE A 21 3.50 13.48 -16.11
N PRO A 22 3.91 12.21 -16.27
CA PRO A 22 4.09 11.31 -15.13
C PRO A 22 4.89 11.99 -14.02
N MET A 23 4.31 12.05 -12.82
CA MET A 23 4.97 12.69 -11.67
C MET A 23 6.34 12.04 -11.45
N ASN A 24 7.35 12.87 -11.22
CA ASN A 24 8.62 12.39 -10.70
C ASN A 24 8.45 11.93 -9.22
N PRO A 25 9.41 11.21 -8.63
CA PRO A 25 9.27 10.71 -7.27
C PRO A 25 8.97 11.79 -6.20
N ALA A 26 9.55 12.99 -6.34
CA ALA A 26 9.33 14.09 -5.39
C ALA A 26 7.90 14.64 -5.50
N GLN A 27 7.42 14.88 -6.73
CA GLN A 27 6.05 15.31 -6.98
C GLN A 27 5.02 14.27 -6.51
N PHE A 28 5.32 12.99 -6.70
CA PHE A 28 4.47 11.92 -6.20
C PHE A 28 4.43 11.89 -4.67
N ALA A 29 5.56 12.11 -4.00
CA ALA A 29 5.60 12.22 -2.54
C ALA A 29 4.77 13.41 -2.03
N GLU A 30 4.88 14.59 -2.68
CA GLU A 30 4.05 15.76 -2.35
C GLU A 30 2.56 15.47 -2.57
N PHE A 31 2.21 14.79 -3.67
CA PHE A 31 0.84 14.36 -3.95
C PHE A 31 0.29 13.43 -2.85
N CYS A 32 1.07 12.46 -2.39
CA CYS A 32 0.69 11.60 -1.26
C CYS A 32 0.54 12.41 0.04
N LEU A 33 1.44 13.36 0.30
CA LEU A 33 1.38 14.21 1.50
C LEU A 33 0.20 15.18 1.50
N ALA A 34 -0.28 15.59 0.32
CA ALA A 34 -1.49 16.40 0.19
C ALA A 34 -2.77 15.58 0.38
N ASN A 35 -2.72 14.25 0.18
CA ASN A 35 -3.85 13.33 0.23
C ASN A 35 -3.62 12.22 1.27
N ARG A 36 -3.25 12.61 2.50
CA ARG A 36 -2.77 11.67 3.55
C ARG A 36 -3.77 10.59 3.97
N ASP A 37 -5.05 10.84 3.75
CA ASP A 37 -6.11 9.89 4.09
C ASP A 37 -6.30 8.79 3.03
N LEU A 38 -5.62 8.92 1.88
CA LEU A 38 -5.68 7.97 0.78
C LEU A 38 -4.46 7.04 0.78
N ARG A 39 -4.67 5.78 0.43
CA ARG A 39 -3.60 4.85 0.07
C ARG A 39 -3.37 4.96 -1.45
N ILE A 40 -2.21 5.48 -1.82
CA ILE A 40 -1.89 5.85 -3.20
C ILE A 40 -0.66 5.07 -3.67
N GLU A 41 -0.79 4.39 -4.81
CA GLU A 41 0.29 3.69 -5.51
C GLU A 41 0.53 4.31 -6.89
N ARG A 42 1.71 4.07 -7.47
CA ARG A 42 2.08 4.52 -8.82
C ARG A 42 2.60 3.38 -9.67
N THR A 43 1.99 3.11 -10.82
CA THR A 43 2.48 2.08 -11.75
C THR A 43 3.81 2.49 -12.41
N ALA A 44 4.49 1.55 -13.05
CA ALA A 44 5.74 1.85 -13.77
C ALA A 44 5.49 2.79 -14.98
N SER A 45 4.29 2.72 -15.57
CA SER A 45 3.77 3.64 -16.59
C SER A 45 3.42 5.03 -16.04
N GLY A 46 3.43 5.22 -14.72
CA GLY A 46 3.13 6.50 -14.07
C GLY A 46 1.66 6.73 -13.75
N GLU A 47 0.80 5.72 -13.90
CA GLU A 47 -0.61 5.82 -13.52
C GLU A 47 -0.76 5.81 -12.00
N VAL A 48 -1.71 6.58 -11.48
CA VAL A 48 -2.02 6.65 -10.05
C VAL A 48 -3.15 5.69 -9.72
N VAL A 49 -2.93 4.87 -8.69
CA VAL A 49 -3.92 3.93 -8.16
C VAL A 49 -4.31 4.38 -6.77
N VAL A 50 -5.60 4.59 -6.55
CA VAL A 50 -6.15 4.85 -5.21
C VAL A 50 -6.76 3.55 -4.69
N MET A 51 -6.12 2.99 -3.67
CA MET A 51 -6.56 1.76 -3.05
C MET A 51 -7.73 2.05 -2.09
N PRO A 52 -8.76 1.19 -2.06
CA PRO A 52 -9.86 1.33 -1.11
C PRO A 52 -9.37 1.09 0.32
N PRO A 53 -10.12 1.56 1.33
CA PRO A 53 -9.77 1.32 2.73
C PRO A 53 -9.77 -0.18 3.05
N VAL A 54 -8.85 -0.58 3.93
CA VAL A 54 -8.80 -1.95 4.45
C VAL A 54 -9.86 -2.11 5.53
N PHE A 55 -10.82 -3.01 5.32
CA PHE A 55 -11.86 -3.32 6.31
C PHE A 55 -11.34 -4.25 7.42
N SER A 56 -12.11 -4.34 8.51
CA SER A 56 -11.72 -4.99 9.76
C SER A 56 -11.28 -6.46 9.63
N ASP A 57 -11.95 -7.27 8.79
CA ASP A 57 -11.55 -8.68 8.59
C ASP A 57 -10.16 -8.77 7.92
N THR A 58 -9.98 -8.08 6.80
CA THR A 58 -8.71 -8.03 6.07
C THR A 58 -7.61 -7.42 6.94
N GLY A 59 -7.92 -6.36 7.71
CA GLY A 59 -6.99 -5.72 8.63
C GLY A 59 -6.54 -6.65 9.75
N ASN A 60 -7.46 -7.38 10.39
CA ASN A 60 -7.12 -8.37 11.41
C ASN A 60 -6.25 -9.50 10.85
N ARG A 61 -6.55 -9.99 9.64
CA ARG A 61 -5.73 -11.01 8.97
C ARG A 61 -4.34 -10.50 8.63
N ASN A 62 -4.22 -9.28 8.10
CA ASN A 62 -2.95 -8.63 7.82
C ASN A 62 -2.12 -8.50 9.10
N LEU A 63 -2.72 -7.99 10.18
CA LEU A 63 -2.06 -7.86 11.48
C LEU A 63 -1.50 -9.20 11.99
N LYS A 64 -2.27 -10.30 11.91
CA LYS A 64 -1.81 -11.61 12.38
C LYS A 64 -0.66 -12.19 11.54
N ILE A 65 -0.60 -11.83 10.25
CA ILE A 65 0.53 -12.21 9.38
C ILE A 65 1.75 -11.36 9.71
N SER A 66 1.60 -10.03 9.75
CA SER A 66 2.68 -9.10 10.08
C SER A 66 3.30 -9.38 11.44
N GLN A 67 2.50 -9.71 12.45
CA GLN A 67 3.00 -10.07 13.78
C GLN A 67 3.92 -11.30 13.74
N GLN A 68 3.53 -12.36 13.01
CA GLN A 68 4.36 -13.56 12.92
C GLN A 68 5.65 -13.31 12.15
N LEU A 69 5.57 -12.52 11.07
CA LEU A 69 6.73 -12.14 10.28
C LEU A 69 7.72 -11.29 11.09
N ALA A 70 7.22 -10.28 11.83
CA ALA A 70 8.04 -9.44 12.69
C ALA A 70 8.73 -10.26 13.79
N ASN A 71 7.98 -11.11 14.49
CA ASN A 71 8.57 -11.97 15.53
C ASN A 71 9.68 -12.88 15.00
N TRP A 72 9.52 -13.42 13.79
CA TRP A 72 10.55 -14.23 13.15
C TRP A 72 11.78 -13.40 12.76
N ALA A 73 11.58 -12.24 12.14
CA ALA A 73 12.67 -11.36 11.70
C ALA A 73 13.49 -10.85 12.89
N ASP A 74 12.84 -10.47 14.00
CA ASP A 74 13.50 -10.05 15.24
C ASP A 74 14.35 -11.17 15.85
N GLN A 75 13.90 -12.42 15.76
CA GLN A 75 14.65 -13.59 16.25
C GLN A 75 15.82 -13.96 15.36
N ASP A 76 15.64 -13.89 14.05
CA ASP A 76 16.66 -14.22 13.06
C ASP A 76 17.74 -13.13 12.95
N GLY A 77 17.37 -11.86 13.14
CA GLY A 77 18.29 -10.72 13.20
C GLY A 77 18.90 -10.30 11.86
N THR A 78 18.42 -10.85 10.73
CA THR A 78 18.96 -10.53 9.39
C THR A 78 18.09 -9.59 8.56
N GLY A 79 16.91 -9.20 9.05
CA GLY A 79 15.95 -8.43 8.26
C GLY A 79 15.06 -7.51 9.08
N GLU A 80 14.42 -6.59 8.36
CA GLU A 80 13.44 -5.63 8.87
C GLU A 80 12.05 -5.93 8.29
N THR A 81 11.00 -5.58 9.02
CA THR A 81 9.62 -5.81 8.57
C THR A 81 8.83 -4.50 8.52
N PHE A 82 7.88 -4.46 7.59
CA PHE A 82 7.05 -3.29 7.33
C PHE A 82 5.58 -3.71 7.26
N ASP A 83 4.69 -2.79 7.57
CA ASP A 83 3.26 -3.04 7.44
C ASP A 83 2.81 -3.00 5.96
N SER A 84 1.53 -3.30 5.72
CA SER A 84 1.00 -3.32 4.35
C SER A 84 0.75 -1.93 3.74
N SER A 85 1.00 -0.85 4.48
CA SER A 85 0.77 0.54 4.05
C SER A 85 2.06 1.27 3.69
N THR A 86 3.21 0.66 4.00
CA THR A 86 4.54 1.20 3.72
C THR A 86 4.79 1.27 2.21
N GLY A 87 5.19 2.44 1.73
CA GLY A 87 5.50 2.68 0.32
C GLY A 87 6.93 2.32 -0.06
N PHE A 88 7.12 1.56 -1.14
CA PHE A 88 8.41 1.18 -1.69
C PHE A 88 8.59 1.68 -3.12
N THR A 89 9.72 2.33 -3.40
CA THR A 89 10.15 2.63 -4.78
C THR A 89 10.88 1.42 -5.36
N LEU A 90 10.35 0.85 -6.44
CA LEU A 90 10.92 -0.32 -7.10
C LEU A 90 11.88 0.08 -8.23
N PRO A 91 12.79 -0.82 -8.68
CA PRO A 91 13.76 -0.51 -9.75
C PRO A 91 13.14 -0.06 -11.08
N ASN A 92 11.90 -0.48 -11.36
CA ASN A 92 11.14 -0.05 -12.54
C ASN A 92 10.42 1.29 -12.34
N SER A 93 10.77 2.05 -11.29
CA SER A 93 10.17 3.33 -10.90
C SER A 93 8.72 3.27 -10.42
N SER A 94 8.11 2.08 -10.29
CA SER A 94 6.80 1.97 -9.65
C SER A 94 6.90 2.19 -8.13
N ILE A 95 5.82 2.69 -7.54
CA ILE A 95 5.69 2.88 -6.09
C ILE A 95 4.48 2.05 -5.63
N ARG A 96 4.69 1.19 -4.62
CA ARG A 96 3.71 0.23 -4.09
C ARG A 96 3.62 0.33 -2.59
#